data_AF-A0A2Y9TXK7-F1
#
_entry.id   AF-A0A2Y9TXK7-F1
#
_cell.length_a   1.000
_cell.length_b   1.000
_cell.length_c   1.000
_cell.angle_alpha   90.00
_cell.angle_beta   90.00
_cell.angle_gamma   90.00
#
_symmetry.space_group_name_H-M   'P 1'
#
loop_
_entity.id
_entity.type
_entity.pdbx_description
1 polymer ?
#
loop_
_entity_poly.entity_id
_entity_poly.type
_entity_poly.pdbx_seq_one_letter_code
_entity_poly.pdbx_strand_id
1 'polypeptide(L)'
;MNFQLMVDGEVFSEVSEQILKKAVASIYDDVGSFIVLEPQTPLERSIYLQAALTDNNYMVETRLVSGEEFSHYRYTTNDVNEVTDFFVAYFRDSKIPDFKRWHDATGEF
;
A
#
# COMPACT_ATOMS: atom_id res chain seq x y z
N MET A 1 -12.66 -3.86 -11.18
CA MET A 1 -12.11 -4.58 -10.02
C MET A 1 -12.55 -3.86 -8.77
N ASN A 2 -12.94 -4.61 -7.75
CA ASN A 2 -13.40 -4.04 -6.49
C ASN A 2 -12.22 -4.00 -5.51
N PHE A 3 -11.92 -2.82 -5.01
CA PHE A 3 -10.96 -2.58 -3.96
C PHE A 3 -11.69 -2.06 -2.73
N GLN A 4 -11.12 -2.33 -1.56
CA GLN A 4 -11.48 -1.72 -0.31
C GLN A 4 -10.33 -0.81 0.11
N LEU A 5 -10.63 0.44 0.43
CA LEU A 5 -9.66 1.37 0.99
C LEU A 5 -9.95 1.52 2.48
N MET A 6 -8.93 1.38 3.31
CA MET A 6 -8.95 1.77 4.72
C MET A 6 -8.07 3.01 4.88
N VAL A 7 -8.55 4.02 5.61
CA VAL A 7 -7.78 5.20 6.01
C VAL A 7 -7.99 5.39 7.50
N ASP A 8 -6.91 5.31 8.28
CA ASP A 8 -6.92 5.50 9.75
C ASP A 8 -7.98 4.63 10.46
N GLY A 9 -8.21 3.42 9.93
CA GLY A 9 -9.21 2.46 10.43
C GLY A 9 -10.63 2.62 9.86
N GLU A 10 -10.94 3.69 9.13
CA GLU A 10 -12.22 3.87 8.45
C GLU A 10 -12.20 3.19 7.07
N VAL A 11 -13.25 2.42 6.75
CA VAL A 11 -13.34 1.64 5.52
C VAL A 11 -14.23 2.34 4.48
N PHE A 12 -13.71 2.51 3.28
CA PHE A 12 -14.36 3.11 2.12
C PHE A 12 -14.62 2.04 1.05
N SER A 13 -15.89 1.89 0.67
CA SER A 13 -16.31 0.95 -0.38
C SER A 13 -16.19 1.52 -1.80
N GLU A 14 -16.18 2.84 -1.94
CA GLU A 14 -15.97 3.53 -3.20
C GLU A 14 -14.54 4.07 -3.27
N VAL A 15 -13.71 3.44 -4.12
CA VAL A 15 -12.32 3.84 -4.35
C VAL A 15 -12.21 4.53 -5.70
N SER A 16 -11.50 5.67 -5.74
CA SER A 16 -11.15 6.38 -6.97
C SER A 16 -9.73 6.92 -6.86
N GLU A 17 -9.10 7.22 -8.00
CA GLU A 17 -7.77 7.85 -8.02
C GLU A 17 -7.72 9.14 -7.19
N GLN A 18 -8.79 9.95 -7.20
CA GLN A 18 -8.84 11.19 -6.44
C GLN A 18 -8.87 10.92 -4.93
N ILE A 19 -9.61 9.90 -4.49
CA ILE A 19 -9.65 9.50 -3.09
C ILE A 19 -8.26 8.97 -2.66
N LEU A 20 -7.62 8.13 -3.48
CA LEU A 20 -6.28 7.60 -3.21
C LEU A 20 -5.23 8.73 -3.08
N LYS A 21 -5.21 9.66 -4.04
CA LYS A 21 -4.32 10.83 -4.00
C LYS A 21 -4.52 11.65 -2.73
N LYS A 22 -5.78 11.89 -2.35
CA LYS A 22 -6.11 12.63 -1.13
C LYS A 22 -5.69 11.86 0.13
N ALA A 23 -5.94 10.56 0.18
CA ALA A 23 -5.63 9.71 1.32
C ALA A 23 -4.11 9.61 1.56
N VAL A 24 -3.32 9.40 0.50
CA VAL A 24 -1.85 9.40 0.59
C VAL A 24 -1.32 10.75 1.05
N ALA A 25 -1.84 11.86 0.50
CA ALA A 25 -1.43 13.21 0.87
C ALA A 25 -1.87 13.61 2.29
N SER A 26 -2.84 12.92 2.87
CA SER A 26 -3.29 13.18 4.25
C SER A 26 -2.58 12.36 5.30
N ILE A 27 -1.70 11.42 4.93
CA ILE A 27 -0.90 10.66 5.91
C ILE A 27 0.03 11.65 6.63
N TYR A 28 0.05 11.58 7.96
CA TYR A 28 0.96 12.36 8.82
C TYR A 28 1.72 11.44 9.77
N ASP A 29 2.75 11.97 10.44
CA ASP A 29 3.64 11.18 11.31
C ASP A 29 2.95 10.90 12.66
N ASP A 30 2.07 9.90 12.66
CA ASP A 30 1.33 9.40 13.81
C ASP A 30 1.06 7.91 13.64
N VAL A 31 1.10 7.16 14.74
CA VAL A 31 0.90 5.69 14.74
C VAL A 31 -0.48 5.29 14.22
N GLY A 32 -1.48 6.17 14.35
CA GLY A 32 -2.82 5.96 13.82
C GLY A 32 -3.01 6.41 12.37
N SER A 33 -2.02 7.05 11.74
CA SER A 33 -2.14 7.58 10.38
C SER A 33 -1.59 6.61 9.34
N PHE A 34 -2.49 5.95 8.61
CA PHE A 34 -2.12 4.97 7.61
C PHE A 34 -3.23 4.76 6.59
N ILE A 35 -2.87 4.20 5.45
CA ILE A 35 -3.82 3.74 4.44
C ILE A 35 -3.53 2.29 4.06
N VAL A 36 -4.58 1.53 3.78
CA VAL A 36 -4.48 0.16 3.24
C VAL A 36 -5.42 0.05 2.05
N LEU A 37 -4.90 -0.39 0.91
CA LEU A 37 -5.66 -0.68 -0.29
C LEU A 37 -5.66 -2.19 -0.55
N GLU A 38 -6.82 -2.81 -0.38
CA GLU A 38 -7.01 -4.25 -0.48
C GLU A 38 -7.84 -4.60 -1.72
N PRO A 39 -7.34 -5.42 -2.65
CA PRO A 39 -8.15 -5.94 -3.74
C PRO A 39 -9.02 -7.09 -3.23
N GLN A 40 -10.25 -7.24 -3.75
CA GLN A 40 -11.10 -8.41 -3.42
C GLN A 40 -10.49 -9.74 -3.87
N THR A 41 -9.60 -9.72 -4.86
CA THR A 41 -8.84 -10.88 -5.32
C THR A 41 -7.36 -10.49 -5.40
N PRO A 42 -6.42 -11.30 -4.89
CA PRO A 42 -5.01 -10.92 -4.87
C PRO A 42 -4.47 -10.55 -6.26
N LEU A 43 -3.73 -9.44 -6.34
CA LEU A 43 -3.09 -8.98 -7.57
C LEU A 43 -1.71 -9.59 -7.68
N GLU A 44 -1.49 -10.52 -8.62
CA GLU A 44 -0.20 -11.20 -8.74
C GLU A 44 0.28 -11.78 -7.39
N ARG A 45 -0.65 -12.28 -6.56
CA ARG A 45 -0.47 -12.75 -5.17
C ARG A 45 -0.40 -11.68 -4.09
N SER A 46 -0.28 -10.40 -4.44
CA SER A 46 -0.37 -9.29 -3.50
C SER A 46 -1.76 -9.17 -2.89
N ILE A 47 -1.85 -9.17 -1.56
CA ILE A 47 -3.12 -9.09 -0.82
C ILE A 47 -3.47 -7.68 -0.34
N TYR A 48 -2.51 -6.75 -0.33
CA TYR A 48 -2.74 -5.34 -0.01
C TYR A 48 -1.55 -4.48 -0.46
N LEU A 49 -1.78 -3.17 -0.51
CA LEU A 49 -0.74 -2.16 -0.48
C LEU A 49 -1.03 -1.21 0.69
N GLN A 50 -0.07 -1.04 1.59
CA GLN A 50 -0.21 -0.22 2.80
C GLN A 50 0.81 0.92 2.76
N ALA A 51 0.47 2.08 3.31
CA ALA A 51 1.44 3.13 3.60
C ALA A 51 1.18 3.80 4.94
N ALA A 52 2.26 4.17 5.63
CA ALA A 52 2.29 5.01 6.82
C ALA A 52 3.48 5.97 6.74
N LEU A 53 3.50 7.02 7.56
CA LEU A 53 4.61 7.97 7.64
C LEU A 53 5.28 7.85 9.02
N THR A 54 6.62 7.77 9.04
CA THR A 54 7.40 7.78 10.28
C THR A 54 8.71 8.54 10.03
N ASP A 55 9.07 9.47 10.91
CA ASP A 55 10.29 10.29 10.79
C ASP A 55 10.40 10.97 9.41
N ASN A 56 9.28 11.52 8.91
CA ASN A 56 9.14 12.11 7.57
C ASN A 56 9.47 11.17 6.39
N ASN A 57 9.47 9.86 6.59
CA ASN A 57 9.64 8.86 5.54
C ASN A 57 8.39 8.01 5.43
N TYR A 58 7.85 7.91 4.22
CA TYR A 58 6.78 6.98 3.92
C TYR A 58 7.35 5.57 3.90
N MET A 59 6.69 4.70 4.65
CA MET A 59 6.89 3.27 4.59
C MET A 59 5.73 2.65 3.83
N VAL A 60 6.00 2.09 2.66
CA VAL A 60 5.02 1.39 1.83
C VAL A 60 5.28 -0.10 1.94
N GLU A 61 4.24 -0.89 2.21
CA GLU A 61 4.36 -2.33 2.42
C GLU A 61 3.35 -3.11 1.58
N THR A 62 3.74 -4.30 1.15
CA THR A 62 2.85 -5.25 0.50
C THR A 62 3.25 -6.68 0.83
N ARG A 63 2.24 -7.54 1.00
CA ARG A 63 2.43 -8.97 1.24
C ARG A 63 1.95 -9.76 0.04
N LEU A 64 2.76 -10.71 -0.41
CA LEU A 64 2.39 -11.69 -1.43
C LEU A 64 2.17 -13.05 -0.78
N VAL A 65 1.08 -13.73 -1.12
CA VAL A 65 0.73 -15.05 -0.57
C VAL A 65 0.80 -16.15 -1.62
N SER A 66 1.38 -17.29 -1.28
CA SER A 66 1.51 -18.45 -2.15
C SER A 66 1.26 -19.74 -1.36
N GLY A 67 0.00 -20.13 -1.23
CA GLY A 67 -0.38 -21.26 -0.38
C GLY A 67 -0.25 -20.88 1.09
N GLU A 68 0.59 -21.62 1.83
CA GLU A 68 0.90 -21.35 3.24
C GLU A 68 2.10 -20.40 3.42
N GLU A 69 2.84 -20.11 2.34
CA GLU A 69 4.00 -19.22 2.37
C GLU A 69 3.58 -17.77 2.04
N PHE A 70 4.35 -16.82 2.57
CA PHE A 70 4.23 -15.42 2.19
C PHE A 70 5.60 -14.77 2.00
N SER A 71 5.62 -13.68 1.23
CA SER A 71 6.73 -12.73 1.20
C SER A 71 6.21 -11.35 1.57
N HIS A 72 6.99 -10.59 2.33
CA HIS A 72 6.64 -9.24 2.75
C HIS A 72 7.69 -8.27 2.25
N TYR A 73 7.28 -7.27 1.47
CA TYR A 73 8.18 -6.25 0.93
C TYR A 73 7.85 -4.90 1.53
N ARG A 74 8.91 -4.14 1.84
CA ARG A 74 8.86 -2.78 2.34
C ARG A 74 9.66 -1.85 1.44
N TYR A 75 9.12 -0.68 1.15
CA TYR A 75 9.80 0.41 0.46
C TYR A 75 9.73 1.67 1.30
N THR A 76 10.83 2.42 1.31
CA THR A 76 10.91 3.69 2.06
C THR A 76 11.27 4.82 1.12
N THR A 77 10.52 5.91 1.19
CA THR A 77 10.74 7.11 0.39
C THR A 77 10.24 8.35 1.12
N ASN A 78 10.80 9.52 0.82
CA ASN A 78 10.28 10.80 1.27
C ASN A 78 9.43 11.49 0.18
N ASP A 79 9.21 10.85 -0.96
CA ASP A 79 8.42 11.38 -2.07
C ASP A 79 6.97 10.86 -2.04
N VAL A 80 6.06 11.73 -1.63
CA VAL A 80 4.61 11.46 -1.62
C VAL A 80 4.05 11.12 -3.00
N ASN A 81 4.66 11.63 -4.09
CA ASN A 81 4.21 11.35 -5.44
C ASN A 81 4.54 9.90 -5.83
N GLU A 82 5.71 9.40 -5.42
CA GLU A 82 6.10 8.00 -5.63
C GLU A 82 5.14 7.04 -4.91
N VAL A 83 4.79 7.35 -3.66
CA VAL A 83 3.76 6.60 -2.92
C VAL A 83 2.42 6.65 -3.64
N THR A 84 1.98 7.84 -4.04
CA THR A 84 0.72 8.04 -4.76
C THR A 84 0.68 7.22 -6.05
N ASP A 85 1.77 7.21 -6.81
CA ASP A 85 1.88 6.46 -8.06
C ASP A 85 1.77 4.94 -7.82
N PHE A 86 2.33 4.42 -6.73
CA PHE A 86 2.11 3.00 -6.37
C PHE A 86 0.63 2.70 -6.15
N PHE A 87 -0.08 3.49 -5.35
CA PHE A 87 -1.51 3.27 -5.08
C PHE A 87 -2.36 3.42 -6.34
N VAL A 88 -2.08 4.42 -7.17
CA VAL A 88 -2.82 4.64 -8.43
C VAL A 88 -2.56 3.50 -9.42
N ALA A 89 -1.31 3.06 -9.60
CA ALA A 89 -0.99 1.95 -10.50
C ALA A 89 -1.59 0.62 -9.99
N TYR A 90 -1.55 0.39 -8.68
CA TYR A 90 -2.15 -0.78 -8.05
C TYR A 90 -3.67 -0.82 -8.26
N PHE A 91 -4.35 0.32 -8.11
CA PHE A 91 -5.79 0.44 -8.31
C PHE A 91 -6.22 0.42 -9.79
N ARG A 92 -5.66 1.31 -10.62
CA ARG A 92 -6.10 1.55 -11.99
C ARG A 92 -5.58 0.50 -12.96
N ASP A 93 -4.29 0.21 -12.86
CA ASP A 93 -3.57 -0.63 -13.81
C ASP A 93 -3.45 -2.07 -13.34
N SER A 94 -3.94 -2.38 -12.13
CA SER A 94 -3.87 -3.70 -11.50
C SER A 94 -2.43 -4.23 -11.42
N LYS A 95 -1.49 -3.31 -11.22
CA LYS A 95 -0.06 -3.56 -11.33
C LYS A 95 0.61 -3.48 -9.96
N ILE A 96 1.36 -4.51 -9.60
CA ILE A 96 2.18 -4.50 -8.38
C ILE A 96 3.51 -3.74 -8.59
N PRO A 97 4.15 -3.21 -7.52
CA PRO A 97 5.47 -2.60 -7.62
C PRO A 97 6.57 -3.57 -8.09
N ASP A 98 7.62 -3.04 -8.75
CA ASP A 98 8.84 -3.81 -9.01
C ASP A 98 9.70 -3.86 -7.74
N PHE A 99 9.83 -5.05 -7.15
CA PHE A 99 10.50 -5.24 -5.87
C PHE A 99 12.03 -5.13 -5.89
N LYS A 100 12.68 -4.86 -7.03
CA LYS A 100 14.15 -4.70 -7.09
C LYS A 100 14.73 -3.66 -6.14
N ARG A 101 13.95 -2.63 -5.78
CA ARG A 101 14.34 -1.57 -4.84
C ARG A 101 13.67 -1.70 -3.47
N TRP A 102 12.88 -2.74 -3.26
CA TRP A 102 12.17 -2.99 -2.02
C TRP A 102 13.03 -3.88 -1.13
N HIS A 103 12.94 -3.67 0.18
CA HIS A 103 13.52 -4.53 1.20
C HIS A 103 12.60 -5.73 1.43
N ASP A 104 13.16 -6.94 1.40
CA ASP A 104 12.46 -8.16 1.80
C ASP A 104 12.43 -8.23 3.33
N ALA A 105 11.27 -7.94 3.90
CA ALA A 105 10.99 -7.93 5.33
C ALA A 105 10.30 -9.23 5.79
N THR A 106 10.31 -10.31 4.99
CA THR A 106 9.60 -11.56 5.30
C THR A 106 10.01 -12.15 6.65
N GLY A 107 11.31 -12.12 6.98
CA GLY A 107 11.84 -12.66 8.23
C GLY A 107 11.61 -11.80 9.48
N GLU A 108 10.93 -10.66 9.36
CA GLU A 108 10.57 -9.78 10.48
C GLU A 108 9.23 -10.16 11.14
N PHE A 109 8.56 -11.21 10.64
CA PHE A 109 7.23 -11.70 11.05
C PHE A 109 7.22 -13.21 11.29
#